data_AF-A0A2N6D8V5-F1
#
_entry.id   AF-A0A2N6D8V5-F1
#
_cell.length_a   1.000
_cell.length_b   1.000
_cell.length_c   1.000
_cell.angle_alpha   90.00
_cell.angle_beta   90.00
_cell.angle_gamma   90.00
#
_symmetry.space_group_name_H-M   'P 1'
#
loop_
_entity.id
_entity.type
_entity.pdbx_description
1 polymer ?
#
loop_
_entity_poly.entity_id
_entity_poly.type
_entity_poly.pdbx_seq_one_letter_code
_entity_poly.pdbx_strand_id
1 'polypeptide(L)'
;MEDGEVISMSEIMKRRSVNKLIEDIKILNATDFEELSNKFIRVIFDEELIHRGLDLNGKPAKGTVDSLNLDLSVIAEYSTDKKYFNKPYNKILSDIKHAQNYSGDLKRLYLCSNLTCKVTEFADLMLMCVENLRAGIDFKLLDARYIAERVYEEVGKKSELFAIFEEYLPSLKPMLDDYEYEYCINNVPEDYIYTVKEKDVLALLAKETILVVHGISGSGKSYLLRAVVNRLRDYENIFWINGSGISAE
;
A
#
# COMPACT_ATOMS: atom_id res chain seq x y z
N MET A 1 -6.16 28.47 22.11
CA MET A 1 -6.31 27.13 22.71
C MET A 1 -6.63 26.23 21.56
N GLU A 2 -5.67 25.38 21.20
CA GLU A 2 -5.68 24.57 19.99
C GLU A 2 -6.80 23.55 20.04
N ASP A 3 -7.60 23.52 18.96
CA ASP A 3 -8.50 22.43 18.64
C ASP A 3 -7.63 21.18 18.37
N GLY A 4 -7.52 20.32 19.38
CA GLY A 4 -6.92 19.00 19.24
C GLY A 4 -7.82 18.14 18.36
N GLU A 5 -7.43 17.99 17.11
CA GLU A 5 -8.05 17.08 16.14
C GLU A 5 -8.10 15.67 16.75
N VAL A 6 -9.32 15.16 17.00
CA VAL A 6 -9.52 13.81 17.52
C VAL A 6 -9.17 12.83 16.39
N ILE A 7 -7.93 12.38 16.38
CA ILE A 7 -7.45 11.33 15.47
C ILE A 7 -8.35 10.11 15.66
N SER A 8 -9.02 9.71 14.59
CA SER A 8 -9.92 8.55 14.62
C SER A 8 -9.13 7.27 14.88
N MET A 9 -9.73 6.27 15.52
CA MET A 9 -9.08 4.98 15.82
C MET A 9 -8.50 4.32 14.54
N SER A 10 -9.13 4.56 13.39
CA SER A 10 -8.70 4.08 12.07
C SER A 10 -7.38 4.70 11.60
N GLU A 11 -7.14 5.99 11.89
CA GLU A 11 -5.88 6.64 11.55
C GLU A 11 -4.71 6.13 12.40
N ILE A 12 -4.96 5.80 13.67
CA ILE A 12 -3.95 5.20 14.55
C ILE A 12 -3.56 3.82 14.04
N MET A 13 -4.53 3.00 13.64
CA MET A 13 -4.28 1.67 13.08
C MET A 13 -3.57 1.75 11.72
N LYS A 14 -4.03 2.61 10.80
CA LYS A 14 -3.34 2.90 9.54
C LYS A 14 -1.87 3.25 9.79
N ARG A 15 -1.61 4.19 10.69
CA ARG A 15 -0.24 4.62 11.03
C ARG A 15 0.60 3.47 11.58
N ARG A 16 0.04 2.62 12.44
CA ARG A 16 0.75 1.44 12.97
C ARG A 16 1.09 0.45 11.87
N SER A 17 0.15 0.14 10.98
CA SER A 17 0.38 -0.80 9.88
C SER A 17 1.41 -0.29 8.89
N VAL A 18 1.31 0.98 8.48
CA VAL A 18 2.31 1.63 7.62
C VAL A 18 3.69 1.59 8.27
N ASN A 19 3.81 1.88 9.58
CA ASN A 19 5.10 1.81 10.26
C ASN A 19 5.71 0.41 10.24
N LYS A 20 4.91 -0.64 10.42
CA LYS A 20 5.40 -2.03 10.32
C LYS A 20 5.92 -2.34 8.92
N LEU A 21 5.17 -1.94 7.88
CA LEU A 21 5.59 -2.10 6.49
C LEU A 21 6.88 -1.34 6.17
N ILE A 22 7.07 -0.14 6.73
CA ILE A 22 8.33 0.60 6.61
C ILE A 22 9.51 -0.20 7.18
N GLU A 23 9.33 -0.84 8.34
CA GLU A 23 10.38 -1.65 8.96
C GLU A 23 10.67 -2.91 8.14
N ASP A 24 9.65 -3.57 7.58
CA ASP A 24 9.84 -4.68 6.64
C ASP A 24 10.68 -4.24 5.42
N ILE A 25 10.36 -3.09 4.82
CA ILE A 25 11.11 -2.56 3.67
C ILE A 25 12.56 -2.27 4.04
N LYS A 26 12.82 -1.64 5.19
CA LYS A 26 14.17 -1.24 5.61
C LYS A 26 15.14 -2.41 5.82
N ILE A 27 14.62 -3.59 6.18
CA ILE A 27 15.46 -4.77 6.45
C ILE A 27 15.78 -5.56 5.18
N LEU A 28 15.11 -5.27 4.05
CA LEU A 28 15.36 -5.94 2.78
C LEU A 28 16.81 -5.74 2.34
N ASN A 29 17.42 -6.82 1.86
CA ASN A 29 18.71 -6.74 1.19
C ASN A 29 18.57 -6.09 -0.20
N ALA A 30 19.69 -5.83 -0.88
CA ALA A 30 19.67 -5.18 -2.20
C ALA A 30 18.78 -5.93 -3.20
N THR A 31 18.97 -7.24 -3.35
CA THR A 31 18.23 -8.08 -4.30
C THR A 31 16.73 -8.09 -4.00
N ASP A 32 16.34 -8.35 -2.75
CA ASP A 32 14.93 -8.40 -2.37
C ASP A 32 14.26 -7.03 -2.58
N PHE A 33 14.98 -5.94 -2.30
CA PHE A 33 14.46 -4.59 -2.49
C PHE A 33 14.33 -4.20 -3.98
N GLU A 34 15.28 -4.61 -4.82
CA GLU A 34 15.21 -4.43 -6.28
C GLU A 34 13.99 -5.15 -6.85
N GLU A 35 13.75 -6.40 -6.45
CA GLU A 35 12.59 -7.19 -6.88
C GLU A 35 11.27 -6.59 -6.40
N LEU A 36 11.17 -6.23 -5.11
CA LEU A 36 10.00 -5.56 -4.56
C LEU A 36 9.71 -4.26 -5.32
N SER A 37 10.74 -3.44 -5.55
CA SER A 37 10.58 -2.13 -6.21
C SER A 37 10.16 -2.27 -7.67
N ASN A 38 10.72 -3.26 -8.39
CA ASN A 38 10.28 -3.57 -9.74
C ASN A 38 8.80 -3.97 -9.76
N LYS A 39 8.37 -4.91 -8.91
CA LYS A 39 6.96 -5.32 -8.80
C LYS A 39 6.06 -4.16 -8.41
N PHE A 40 6.48 -3.34 -7.45
CA PHE A 40 5.77 -2.14 -7.00
C PHE A 40 5.52 -1.19 -8.16
N ILE A 41 6.56 -0.83 -8.93
CA ILE A 41 6.39 0.12 -10.03
C ILE A 41 5.46 -0.43 -11.10
N ARG A 42 5.63 -1.71 -11.47
CA ARG A 42 4.81 -2.36 -12.50
C ARG A 42 3.33 -2.36 -12.15
N VAL A 43 3.00 -2.67 -10.90
CA VAL A 43 1.61 -2.84 -10.45
C VAL A 43 0.95 -1.53 -10.06
N ILE A 44 1.70 -0.62 -9.41
CA ILE A 44 1.14 0.59 -8.81
C ILE A 44 1.14 1.76 -9.81
N PHE A 45 2.09 1.79 -10.74
CA PHE A 45 2.17 2.82 -11.78
C PHE A 45 1.83 2.30 -13.19
N ASP A 46 1.49 1.01 -13.33
CA ASP A 46 1.14 0.39 -14.62
C ASP A 46 2.27 0.53 -15.66
N GLU A 47 3.51 0.34 -15.21
CA GLU A 47 4.71 0.46 -16.05
C GLU A 47 5.25 -0.91 -16.45
N GLU A 48 5.48 -1.18 -17.73
CA GLU A 48 6.08 -2.43 -18.18
C GLU A 48 7.62 -2.40 -18.09
N LEU A 49 8.14 -2.69 -16.90
CA LEU A 49 9.58 -2.74 -16.64
C LEU A 49 10.16 -4.16 -16.77
N ILE A 50 11.32 -4.24 -17.41
CA ILE A 50 12.18 -5.43 -17.46
C ILE A 50 13.30 -5.25 -16.44
N HIS A 51 13.41 -6.20 -15.52
CA HIS A 51 14.51 -6.26 -14.57
C HIS A 51 15.79 -6.73 -15.26
N ARG A 52 16.83 -5.89 -15.30
CA ARG A 52 18.12 -6.14 -15.97
C ARG A 52 19.34 -5.92 -15.06
N GLY A 53 19.13 -5.50 -13.81
CA GLY A 53 20.19 -5.37 -12.81
C GLY A 53 20.89 -6.68 -12.47
N LEU A 54 20.23 -7.82 -12.68
CA LEU A 54 20.76 -9.16 -12.44
C LEU A 54 20.87 -9.98 -13.74
N ASP A 55 21.95 -10.74 -13.87
CA ASP A 55 22.10 -11.77 -14.90
C ASP A 55 21.22 -13.00 -14.60
N LEU A 56 21.19 -13.97 -15.52
CA LEU A 56 20.39 -15.21 -15.36
C LEU A 56 20.76 -16.05 -14.13
N ASN A 57 21.88 -15.75 -13.46
CA ASN A 57 22.34 -16.41 -12.24
C ASN A 57 22.11 -15.53 -10.99
N GLY A 58 21.38 -14.43 -11.11
CA GLY A 58 21.15 -13.49 -10.01
C GLY A 58 22.36 -12.63 -9.65
N LYS A 59 23.36 -12.48 -10.54
CA LYS A 59 24.55 -11.66 -10.28
C LYS A 59 24.42 -10.26 -10.88
N PRO A 60 24.95 -9.22 -10.23
CA PRO A 60 24.90 -7.86 -10.76
C PRO A 60 25.51 -7.72 -12.16
N ALA A 61 24.71 -7.25 -13.12
CA ALA A 61 25.13 -6.94 -14.48
C ALA A 61 25.75 -5.52 -14.53
N LYS A 62 27.05 -5.43 -14.24
CA LYS A 62 27.78 -4.14 -14.18
C LYS A 62 27.51 -3.25 -15.39
N GLY A 63 27.13 -1.99 -15.13
CA GLY A 63 26.94 -0.95 -16.14
C GLY A 63 25.54 -0.92 -16.76
N THR A 64 24.59 -1.66 -16.20
CA THR A 64 23.18 -1.64 -16.57
C THR A 64 22.38 -0.96 -15.47
N VAL A 65 21.35 -0.21 -15.86
CA VAL A 65 20.33 0.26 -14.91
C VAL A 65 19.54 -0.92 -14.35
N ASP A 66 18.97 -0.79 -13.16
CA ASP A 66 18.34 -1.93 -12.49
C ASP A 66 17.09 -2.42 -13.25
N SER A 67 16.26 -1.49 -13.73
CA SER A 67 15.14 -1.81 -14.61
C SER A 67 14.89 -0.75 -15.67
N LEU A 68 14.35 -1.19 -16.80
CA LEU A 68 13.99 -0.34 -17.92
C LEU A 68 12.79 -0.93 -18.69
N ASN A 69 12.03 -0.08 -19.36
CA ASN A 69 11.03 -0.55 -20.33
C ASN A 69 11.66 -0.82 -21.71
N LEU A 70 10.90 -1.43 -22.62
CA LEU A 70 11.40 -1.88 -23.92
C LEU A 70 11.89 -0.76 -24.84
N ASP A 71 11.31 0.44 -24.74
CA ASP A 71 11.68 1.59 -25.57
C ASP A 71 12.73 2.49 -24.91
N LEU A 72 13.28 2.08 -23.76
CA LEU A 72 14.29 2.80 -22.99
C LEU A 72 13.84 4.19 -22.49
N SER A 73 12.55 4.52 -22.55
CA SER A 73 12.04 5.82 -22.12
C SER A 73 11.69 5.86 -20.63
N VAL A 74 11.60 4.71 -19.96
CA VAL A 74 11.39 4.60 -18.51
C VAL A 74 12.53 3.79 -17.90
N ILE A 75 13.19 4.36 -16.89
CA ILE A 75 14.26 3.73 -16.13
C ILE A 75 13.93 3.77 -14.64
N ALA A 76 14.30 2.71 -13.92
CA ALA A 76 14.26 2.68 -12.47
C ALA A 76 15.61 2.26 -11.89
N GLU A 77 16.01 2.97 -10.82
CA GLU A 77 17.19 2.71 -10.01
C GLU A 77 16.76 2.46 -8.56
N TYR A 78 17.38 1.48 -7.91
CA TYR A 78 17.03 1.00 -6.59
C TYR A 78 18.26 1.05 -5.68
N SER A 79 18.09 1.48 -4.43
CA SER A 79 19.22 1.63 -3.51
C SER A 79 18.89 1.27 -2.07
N THR A 80 19.73 0.38 -1.52
CA THR A 80 19.81 0.08 -0.09
C THR A 80 20.99 0.77 0.60
N ASP A 81 21.65 1.72 -0.10
CA ASP A 81 22.80 2.46 0.45
C ASP A 81 22.35 3.30 1.66
N LYS A 82 22.92 3.03 2.83
CA LYS A 82 22.66 3.75 4.10
C LYS A 82 22.91 5.26 4.02
N LYS A 83 23.63 5.72 3.00
CA LYS A 83 23.97 7.13 2.75
C LYS A 83 23.15 7.73 1.58
N TYR A 84 22.12 7.04 1.09
CA TYR A 84 21.34 7.49 -0.07
C TYR A 84 20.84 8.92 0.05
N PHE A 85 20.28 9.26 1.22
CA PHE A 85 19.75 10.58 1.54
C PHE A 85 20.76 11.51 2.23
N ASN A 86 22.05 11.15 2.33
CA ASN A 86 23.03 12.02 2.98
C ASN A 86 23.46 13.15 2.04
N LYS A 87 23.35 14.41 2.49
CA LYS A 87 23.94 15.56 1.79
C LYS A 87 25.45 15.32 1.53
N PRO A 88 25.97 15.66 0.34
CA PRO A 88 25.33 16.42 -0.74
C PRO A 88 24.57 15.55 -1.77
N TYR A 89 24.00 14.42 -1.36
CA TYR A 89 23.19 13.51 -2.18
C TYR A 89 23.93 12.82 -3.32
N ASN A 90 25.22 12.53 -3.11
CA ASN A 90 26.10 11.97 -4.13
C ASN A 90 25.57 10.70 -4.79
N LYS A 91 24.93 9.80 -4.04
CA LYS A 91 24.41 8.53 -4.59
C LYS A 91 23.21 8.79 -5.50
N ILE A 92 22.25 9.62 -5.09
CA ILE A 92 21.11 10.02 -5.92
C ILE A 92 21.58 10.73 -7.20
N LEU A 93 22.53 11.65 -7.08
CA LEU A 93 23.15 12.32 -8.24
C LEU A 93 23.83 11.33 -9.20
N SER A 94 24.50 10.32 -8.64
CA SER A 94 25.10 9.25 -9.44
C SER A 94 24.06 8.47 -10.22
N ASP A 95 22.93 8.13 -9.58
CA ASP A 95 21.85 7.34 -10.20
C ASP A 95 21.11 8.15 -11.27
N ILE A 96 20.84 9.44 -11.02
CA ILE A 96 20.32 10.37 -12.04
C ILE A 96 21.25 10.43 -13.25
N LYS A 97 22.56 10.60 -13.01
CA LYS A 97 23.54 10.66 -14.09
C LYS A 97 23.65 9.32 -14.84
N HIS A 98 23.58 8.21 -14.12
CA HIS A 98 23.62 6.87 -14.70
C HIS A 98 22.45 6.64 -15.66
N ALA A 99 21.22 6.84 -15.19
CA ALA A 99 20.01 6.67 -16.00
C ALA A 99 20.01 7.57 -17.25
N GLN A 100 20.41 8.84 -17.11
CA GLN A 100 20.45 9.78 -18.22
C GLN A 100 21.53 9.45 -19.26
N ASN A 101 22.67 8.90 -18.82
CA ASN A 101 23.72 8.46 -19.75
C ASN A 101 23.35 7.13 -20.42
N TYR A 102 22.54 6.30 -19.76
CA TYR A 102 22.09 5.01 -20.29
C TYR A 102 21.12 5.20 -21.46
N SER A 103 20.16 6.14 -21.35
CA SER A 103 19.19 6.41 -22.40
C SER A 103 19.10 7.89 -22.78
N GLY A 104 19.35 8.16 -24.06
CA GLY A 104 19.13 9.49 -24.65
C GLY A 104 17.67 9.91 -24.62
N ASP A 105 16.75 8.93 -24.74
CA ASP A 105 15.29 9.09 -24.87
C ASP A 105 14.54 8.95 -23.55
N LEU A 106 15.25 8.99 -22.42
CA LEU A 106 14.66 8.94 -21.08
C LEU A 106 13.57 10.00 -20.93
N LYS A 107 12.35 9.56 -20.57
CA LYS A 107 11.18 10.40 -20.29
C LYS A 107 10.75 10.32 -18.83
N ARG A 108 10.96 9.18 -18.17
CA ARG A 108 10.60 8.98 -16.77
C ARG A 108 11.67 8.21 -15.99
N LEU A 109 12.02 8.72 -14.82
CA LEU A 109 12.98 8.11 -13.89
C LEU A 109 12.32 7.78 -12.54
N TYR A 110 12.43 6.53 -12.12
CA TYR A 110 12.10 6.10 -10.76
C TYR A 110 13.37 5.93 -9.94
N LEU A 111 13.42 6.59 -8.78
CA LEU A 111 14.51 6.48 -7.81
C LEU A 111 13.93 5.87 -6.54
N CYS A 112 14.26 4.62 -6.22
CA CYS A 112 13.70 3.95 -5.05
C CYS A 112 14.76 3.73 -3.98
N SER A 113 14.38 3.88 -2.71
CA SER A 113 15.23 3.50 -1.59
C SER A 113 14.46 2.80 -0.49
N ASN A 114 15.10 1.80 0.11
CA ASN A 114 14.56 1.11 1.27
C ASN A 114 14.67 1.93 2.57
N LEU A 115 15.23 3.13 2.50
CA LEU A 115 15.29 4.08 3.59
C LEU A 115 14.14 5.07 3.52
N THR A 116 13.88 5.76 4.64
CA THR A 116 12.96 6.89 4.69
C THR A 116 13.74 8.20 4.56
N CYS A 117 13.27 9.11 3.70
CA CYS A 117 13.78 10.47 3.63
C CYS A 117 13.22 11.29 4.79
N LYS A 118 14.04 12.15 5.41
CA LYS A 118 13.53 13.05 6.45
C LYS A 118 12.68 14.14 5.82
N VAL A 119 11.56 14.45 6.47
CA VAL A 119 10.63 15.51 6.02
C VAL A 119 11.34 16.86 5.80
N THR A 120 12.28 17.21 6.69
CA THR A 120 13.04 18.46 6.61
C THR A 120 14.02 18.53 5.44
N GLU A 121 14.40 17.38 4.87
CA GLU A 121 15.39 17.27 3.79
C GLU A 121 14.71 17.07 2.42
N PHE A 122 13.42 16.71 2.39
CA PHE A 122 12.72 16.31 1.18
C PHE A 122 12.61 17.43 0.15
N ALA A 123 12.28 18.66 0.56
CA ALA A 123 12.14 19.79 -0.36
C ALA A 123 13.46 20.15 -1.05
N ASP A 124 14.56 20.24 -0.28
CA ASP A 124 15.91 20.47 -0.79
C ASP A 124 16.33 19.36 -1.77
N LEU A 125 16.03 18.11 -1.42
CA LEU A 125 16.36 16.95 -2.24
C LEU A 125 15.60 16.97 -3.58
N MET A 126 14.30 17.28 -3.56
CA MET A 126 13.49 17.36 -4.77
C MET A 126 13.98 18.47 -5.70
N LEU A 127 14.34 19.64 -5.15
CA LEU A 127 14.92 20.73 -5.93
C LEU A 127 16.24 20.31 -6.57
N MET A 128 17.12 19.67 -5.80
CA MET A 128 18.40 19.14 -6.29
C MET A 128 18.21 18.15 -7.43
N CYS A 129 17.25 17.21 -7.31
CA CYS A 129 16.94 16.27 -8.39
C CYS A 129 16.50 17.00 -9.67
N VAL A 130 15.58 17.97 -9.56
CA VAL A 130 15.11 18.77 -10.70
C VAL A 130 16.26 19.51 -11.39
N GLU A 131 17.15 20.12 -10.63
CA GLU A 131 18.31 20.87 -11.16
C GLU A 131 19.31 19.99 -11.91
N ASN A 132 19.36 18.68 -11.61
CA ASN A 132 20.30 17.72 -12.20
C ASN A 132 19.68 16.82 -13.27
N LEU A 133 18.38 16.94 -13.52
CA LEU A 133 17.66 16.26 -14.58
C LEU A 133 17.64 17.10 -15.87
N ARG A 134 17.78 16.44 -17.01
CA ARG A 134 17.55 17.03 -18.34
C ARG A 134 16.08 17.45 -18.44
N ALA A 135 15.84 18.58 -19.09
CA ALA A 135 14.50 19.10 -19.28
C ALA A 135 13.57 18.07 -19.95
N GLY A 136 12.35 17.95 -19.42
CA GLY A 136 11.33 17.03 -19.94
C GLY A 136 11.33 15.62 -19.34
N ILE A 137 12.27 15.31 -18.44
CA ILE A 137 12.26 14.05 -17.69
C ILE A 137 11.37 14.19 -16.46
N ASP A 138 10.29 13.40 -16.40
CA ASP A 138 9.49 13.18 -15.20
C ASP A 138 10.27 12.30 -14.22
N PHE A 139 10.18 12.56 -12.91
CA PHE A 139 10.83 11.68 -11.94
C PHE A 139 9.98 11.44 -10.69
N LYS A 140 10.18 10.28 -10.09
CA LYS A 140 9.54 9.87 -8.84
C LYS A 140 10.58 9.36 -7.86
N LEU A 141 10.70 10.03 -6.73
CA LEU A 141 11.49 9.56 -5.59
C LEU A 141 10.59 8.75 -4.65
N LEU A 142 10.89 7.46 -4.52
CA LEU A 142 10.08 6.48 -3.79
C LEU A 142 10.89 5.98 -2.60
N ASP A 143 10.72 6.61 -1.45
CA ASP A 143 11.32 6.16 -0.20
C ASP A 143 10.46 5.05 0.45
N ALA A 144 10.99 4.40 1.49
CA ALA A 144 10.29 3.30 2.15
C ALA A 144 8.92 3.71 2.71
N ARG A 145 8.76 4.98 3.11
CA ARG A 145 7.48 5.50 3.59
C ARG A 145 6.46 5.58 2.47
N TYR A 146 6.82 6.18 1.34
CA TYR A 146 5.94 6.27 0.18
C TYR A 146 5.52 4.88 -0.31
N ILE A 147 6.47 3.94 -0.40
CA ILE A 147 6.18 2.56 -0.81
C ILE A 147 5.20 1.91 0.16
N ALA A 148 5.47 1.97 1.48
CA ALA A 148 4.59 1.40 2.50
C ALA A 148 3.17 1.98 2.48
N GLU A 149 3.04 3.30 2.38
CA GLU A 149 1.74 3.99 2.33
C GLU A 149 0.94 3.55 1.09
N ARG A 150 1.57 3.48 -0.08
CA ARG A 150 0.90 3.07 -1.33
C ARG A 150 0.55 1.59 -1.34
N VAL A 151 1.43 0.72 -0.81
CA VAL A 151 1.11 -0.72 -0.67
C VAL A 151 -0.09 -0.89 0.27
N TYR A 152 -0.10 -0.24 1.43
CA TYR A 152 -1.22 -0.30 2.38
C TYR A 152 -2.54 0.07 1.70
N GLU A 153 -2.55 1.18 0.95
CA GLU A 153 -3.75 1.67 0.28
C GLU A 153 -4.23 0.81 -0.88
N GLU A 154 -3.31 0.27 -1.69
CA GLU A 154 -3.69 -0.49 -2.88
C GLU A 154 -4.03 -1.96 -2.53
N VAL A 155 -3.32 -2.59 -1.59
CA VAL A 155 -3.65 -3.94 -1.12
C VAL A 155 -5.01 -3.96 -0.40
N GLY A 156 -5.32 -2.95 0.42
CA GLY A 156 -6.63 -2.83 1.06
C GLY A 156 -7.79 -2.72 0.07
N LYS A 157 -7.56 -2.15 -1.13
CA LYS A 157 -8.58 -2.07 -2.20
C LYS A 157 -8.64 -3.32 -3.08
N LYS A 158 -7.49 -4.00 -3.27
CA LYS A 158 -7.30 -5.10 -4.22
C LYS A 158 -6.54 -6.23 -3.53
N SER A 159 -7.28 -7.16 -2.93
CA SER A 159 -6.69 -8.29 -2.21
C SER A 159 -5.75 -9.15 -3.07
N GLU A 160 -5.94 -9.17 -4.40
CA GLU A 160 -5.04 -9.86 -5.34
C GLU A 160 -3.58 -9.35 -5.28
N LEU A 161 -3.37 -8.09 -4.90
CA LEU A 161 -2.02 -7.52 -4.76
C LEU A 161 -1.26 -8.08 -3.56
N PHE A 162 -1.97 -8.69 -2.61
CA PHE A 162 -1.36 -9.31 -1.44
C PHE A 162 -0.31 -10.35 -1.83
N ALA A 163 -0.66 -11.26 -2.75
CA ALA A 163 0.23 -12.33 -3.21
C ALA A 163 1.51 -11.82 -3.89
N ILE A 164 1.49 -10.58 -4.38
CA ILE A 164 2.65 -9.95 -5.05
C ILE A 164 3.68 -9.47 -4.01
N PHE A 165 3.20 -8.99 -2.86
CA PHE A 165 4.01 -8.28 -1.88
C PHE A 165 4.27 -9.06 -0.58
N GLU A 166 3.45 -10.08 -0.27
CA GLU A 166 3.53 -10.82 1.00
C GLU A 166 4.90 -11.47 1.25
N GLU A 167 5.59 -11.88 0.19
CA GLU A 167 6.91 -12.50 0.27
C GLU A 167 7.97 -11.55 0.85
N TYR A 168 7.84 -10.25 0.57
CA TYR A 168 8.80 -9.22 1.01
C TYR A 168 8.31 -8.46 2.25
N LEU A 169 7.00 -8.42 2.47
CA LEU A 169 6.35 -7.59 3.49
C LEU A 169 5.49 -8.45 4.43
N PRO A 170 6.11 -9.21 5.36
CA PRO A 170 5.40 -10.13 6.25
C PRO A 170 4.33 -9.45 7.12
N SER A 171 4.45 -8.14 7.38
CA SER A 171 3.46 -7.37 8.12
C SER A 171 2.17 -7.09 7.34
N LEU A 172 2.09 -7.43 6.05
CA LEU A 172 0.88 -7.28 5.25
C LEU A 172 -0.27 -8.17 5.72
N LYS A 173 0.02 -9.39 6.17
CA LYS A 173 -1.04 -10.32 6.60
C LYS A 173 -1.77 -9.81 7.85
N PRO A 174 -1.07 -9.46 8.96
CA PRO A 174 -1.71 -8.83 10.10
C PRO A 174 -2.42 -7.51 9.75
N MET A 175 -1.86 -6.73 8.82
CA MET A 175 -2.52 -5.50 8.34
C MET A 175 -3.86 -5.82 7.65
N LEU A 176 -3.92 -6.84 6.80
CA LEU A 176 -5.15 -7.23 6.14
C LEU A 176 -6.19 -7.74 7.13
N ASP A 177 -5.77 -8.53 8.13
CA ASP A 177 -6.67 -8.96 9.19
C ASP A 177 -7.27 -7.75 9.95
N ASP A 178 -6.44 -6.74 10.26
CA ASP A 178 -6.88 -5.47 10.88
C ASP A 178 -7.82 -4.67 9.93
N TYR A 179 -7.52 -4.65 8.62
CA TYR A 179 -8.32 -3.95 7.61
C TYR A 179 -9.67 -4.65 7.39
N GLU A 180 -9.70 -5.97 7.29
CA GLU A 180 -10.94 -6.74 7.20
C GLU A 180 -11.80 -6.54 8.46
N TYR A 181 -11.19 -6.55 9.64
CA TYR A 181 -11.89 -6.25 10.89
C TYR A 181 -12.54 -4.85 10.88
N GLU A 182 -11.85 -3.85 10.33
CA GLU A 182 -12.31 -2.45 10.32
C GLU A 182 -13.28 -2.12 9.17
N TYR A 183 -13.10 -2.71 7.99
CA TYR A 183 -13.83 -2.34 6.76
C TYR A 183 -14.85 -3.39 6.28
N CYS A 184 -14.83 -4.64 6.79
CA CYS A 184 -15.84 -5.64 6.40
C CYS A 184 -17.21 -5.39 7.03
N ILE A 185 -17.28 -4.71 8.18
CA ILE A 185 -18.55 -4.15 8.70
C ILE A 185 -18.61 -2.69 8.28
N ASN A 186 -19.03 -2.44 7.03
CA ASN A 186 -19.38 -1.09 6.59
C ASN A 186 -20.32 -0.43 7.61
N ASN A 187 -19.98 0.76 8.08
CA ASN A 187 -20.88 1.57 8.89
C ASN A 187 -22.22 1.79 8.16
N VAL A 188 -23.28 1.99 8.93
CA VAL A 188 -24.55 2.43 8.34
C VAL A 188 -24.41 3.87 7.81
N PRO A 189 -25.11 4.23 6.71
CA PRO A 189 -25.14 5.60 6.22
C PRO A 189 -25.53 6.62 7.31
N GLU A 190 -25.07 7.86 7.20
CA GLU A 190 -25.39 8.92 8.17
C GLU A 190 -26.90 9.20 8.28
N ASP A 191 -27.64 8.98 7.19
CA ASP A 191 -29.09 9.12 7.09
C ASP A 191 -29.86 7.84 7.46
N TYR A 192 -29.19 6.82 7.99
CA TYR A 192 -29.84 5.60 8.45
C TYR A 192 -30.74 5.88 9.66
N ILE A 193 -32.04 5.61 9.50
CA ILE A 193 -33.04 5.78 10.56
C ILE A 193 -33.13 4.49 11.37
N TYR A 194 -32.65 4.55 12.62
CA TYR A 194 -32.80 3.45 13.57
C TYR A 194 -34.26 3.19 13.92
N THR A 195 -34.63 1.90 14.01
CA THR A 195 -36.01 1.49 14.31
C THR A 195 -36.08 0.54 15.51
N VAL A 196 -37.27 -0.03 15.74
CA VAL A 196 -37.46 -1.11 16.71
C VAL A 196 -36.87 -2.44 16.23
N LYS A 197 -36.70 -2.63 14.92
CA LYS A 197 -36.25 -3.89 14.32
C LYS A 197 -34.85 -4.30 14.78
N GLU A 198 -33.98 -3.34 15.06
CA GLU A 198 -32.64 -3.57 15.59
C GLU A 198 -32.71 -4.26 16.95
N LYS A 199 -33.65 -3.83 17.81
CA LYS A 199 -33.85 -4.44 19.13
C LYS A 199 -34.43 -5.85 18.98
N ASP A 200 -35.36 -6.04 18.05
CA ASP A 200 -35.95 -7.34 17.79
C ASP A 200 -34.90 -8.34 17.29
N VAL A 201 -34.02 -7.92 16.37
CA VAL A 201 -32.91 -8.74 15.87
C VAL A 201 -31.92 -9.06 17.00
N LEU A 202 -31.52 -8.09 17.83
CA LEU A 202 -30.65 -8.35 18.99
C LEU A 202 -31.27 -9.35 19.97
N ALA A 203 -32.57 -9.20 20.27
CA ALA A 203 -33.28 -10.09 21.18
C ALA A 203 -33.40 -11.51 20.63
N LEU A 204 -33.49 -11.68 19.30
CA LEU A 204 -33.49 -12.98 18.64
C LEU A 204 -32.08 -13.58 18.59
N LEU A 205 -31.04 -12.81 18.28
CA LEU A 205 -29.64 -13.26 18.30
C LEU A 205 -29.20 -13.78 19.67
N ALA A 206 -29.71 -13.19 20.76
CA ALA A 206 -29.42 -13.64 22.12
C ALA A 206 -30.04 -15.02 22.47
N LYS A 207 -31.01 -15.50 21.68
CA LYS A 207 -31.76 -16.74 21.95
C LYS A 207 -31.48 -17.83 20.92
N GLU A 208 -31.23 -17.44 19.68
CA GLU A 208 -31.15 -18.34 18.54
C GLU A 208 -29.72 -18.47 18.04
N THR A 209 -29.30 -19.68 17.70
CA THR A 209 -27.98 -19.93 17.10
C THR A 209 -27.91 -19.49 15.64
N ILE A 210 -29.04 -19.51 14.93
CA ILE A 210 -29.14 -19.15 13.52
C ILE A 210 -30.31 -18.20 13.34
N LEU A 211 -30.02 -17.01 12.80
CA LEU A 211 -31.02 -16.01 12.46
C LEU A 211 -31.01 -15.74 10.95
N VAL A 212 -32.18 -15.84 10.32
CA VAL A 212 -32.35 -15.50 8.90
C VAL A 212 -33.16 -14.21 8.78
N VAL A 213 -32.56 -13.16 8.21
CA VAL A 213 -33.25 -11.90 7.89
C VAL A 213 -33.59 -11.89 6.41
N HIS A 214 -34.87 -12.04 6.08
CA HIS A 214 -35.37 -12.03 4.71
C HIS A 214 -36.28 -10.82 4.43
N GLY A 215 -36.54 -10.57 3.15
CA GLY A 215 -37.33 -9.42 2.70
C GLY A 215 -37.00 -9.03 1.27
N ILE A 216 -37.81 -8.12 0.71
CA ILE A 216 -37.72 -7.69 -0.68
C ILE A 216 -36.34 -7.06 -0.96
N SER A 217 -35.85 -7.16 -2.20
CA SER A 217 -34.63 -6.46 -2.62
C SER A 217 -34.73 -4.96 -2.32
N GLY A 218 -33.62 -4.35 -1.89
CA GLY A 218 -33.58 -2.94 -1.52
C GLY A 218 -34.27 -2.56 -0.20
N SER A 219 -34.88 -3.50 0.54
CA SER A 219 -35.59 -3.20 1.80
C SER A 219 -34.67 -2.84 3.00
N GLY A 220 -33.38 -2.63 2.78
CA GLY A 220 -32.42 -2.24 3.82
C GLY A 220 -31.93 -3.36 4.75
N LYS A 221 -32.10 -4.65 4.40
CA LYS A 221 -31.70 -5.79 5.26
C LYS A 221 -30.24 -5.74 5.70
N SER A 222 -29.34 -5.46 4.76
CA SER A 222 -27.90 -5.37 5.05
C SER A 222 -27.58 -4.20 5.97
N TYR A 223 -28.27 -3.06 5.82
CA TYR A 223 -28.10 -1.92 6.72
C TYR A 223 -28.64 -2.19 8.12
N LEU A 224 -29.78 -2.87 8.24
CA LEU A 224 -30.32 -3.34 9.52
C LEU A 224 -29.31 -4.23 10.26
N LEU A 225 -28.75 -5.22 9.58
CA LEU A 225 -27.76 -6.12 10.18
C LEU A 225 -26.46 -5.40 10.56
N ARG A 226 -25.99 -4.44 9.77
CA ARG A 226 -24.85 -3.57 10.13
C ARG A 226 -25.15 -2.73 11.38
N ALA A 227 -26.34 -2.13 11.47
CA ALA A 227 -26.78 -1.37 12.64
C ALA A 227 -26.80 -2.21 13.92
N VAL A 228 -27.19 -3.48 13.80
CA VAL A 228 -27.21 -4.46 14.88
C VAL A 228 -25.79 -4.83 15.30
N VAL A 229 -24.93 -5.17 14.34
CA VAL A 229 -23.53 -5.56 14.59
C VAL A 229 -22.77 -4.48 15.36
N ASN A 230 -22.96 -3.20 15.00
CA ASN A 230 -22.32 -2.08 15.70
C ASN A 230 -22.70 -2.00 17.20
N ARG A 231 -23.80 -2.64 17.61
CA ARG A 231 -24.30 -2.69 18.99
C ARG A 231 -23.98 -3.99 19.72
N LEU A 232 -23.41 -4.99 19.05
CA LEU A 232 -22.96 -6.21 19.70
C LEU A 232 -21.72 -5.93 20.56
N ARG A 233 -21.72 -6.50 21.77
CA ARG A 233 -20.62 -6.41 22.74
C ARG A 233 -20.21 -7.76 23.30
N ASP A 234 -21.06 -8.78 23.13
CA ASP A 234 -20.90 -10.11 23.73
C ASP A 234 -20.11 -11.09 22.84
N TYR A 235 -19.63 -10.64 21.67
CA TYR A 235 -18.87 -11.44 20.72
C TYR A 235 -17.47 -10.88 20.55
N GLU A 236 -16.45 -11.74 20.72
CA GLU A 236 -15.04 -11.36 20.51
C GLU A 236 -14.71 -11.18 19.02
N ASN A 237 -15.34 -11.99 18.16
CA ASN A 237 -15.10 -12.00 16.72
C ASN A 237 -16.42 -11.96 15.95
N ILE A 238 -16.49 -11.12 14.93
CA ILE A 238 -17.65 -10.99 14.03
C ILE A 238 -17.14 -11.03 12.60
N PHE A 239 -17.65 -11.97 11.80
CA PHE A 239 -17.29 -12.13 10.39
C PHE A 239 -18.46 -11.69 9.51
N TRP A 240 -18.21 -10.82 8.53
CA TRP A 240 -19.20 -10.39 7.54
C TRP A 240 -18.88 -10.97 6.16
N ILE A 241 -19.61 -12.02 5.75
CA ILE A 241 -19.33 -12.75 4.52
C ILE A 241 -20.43 -12.45 3.48
N ASN A 242 -20.03 -12.07 2.26
CA ASN A 242 -20.97 -11.93 1.15
C ASN A 242 -21.22 -13.30 0.49
N GLY A 243 -22.47 -13.76 0.54
CA GLY A 243 -22.87 -15.07 0.01
C GLY A 243 -22.98 -15.17 -1.51
N SER A 244 -22.82 -14.08 -2.29
CA SER A 244 -23.05 -14.10 -3.74
C SER A 244 -22.09 -14.98 -4.56
N GLY A 245 -21.06 -15.56 -3.94
CA GLY A 245 -20.09 -16.46 -4.56
C GLY A 245 -19.97 -17.84 -3.91
N ILE A 246 -20.85 -18.18 -2.96
CA ILE A 246 -20.81 -19.47 -2.26
C ILE A 246 -21.73 -20.45 -2.99
N SER A 247 -21.15 -21.38 -3.76
CA SER A 247 -21.88 -22.53 -4.30
C SER A 247 -22.02 -23.60 -3.21
N ALA A 248 -23.24 -24.06 -2.96
CA ALA A 248 -23.43 -25.32 -2.26
C ALA A 248 -23.12 -26.44 -3.26
N GLU A 249 -22.06 -27.21 -2.99
CA GLU A 249 -21.93 -28.57 -3.55
C GLU A 249 -22.98 -29.50 -2.93
#